data_AF-A0A9W6ZIH1-F1
#
_entry.id   AF-A0A9W6ZIH1-F1
#
_cell.length_a   1.000
_cell.length_b   1.000
_cell.length_c   1.000
_cell.angle_alpha   90.00
_cell.angle_beta   90.00
_cell.angle_gamma   90.00
#
_symmetry.space_group_name_H-M   'P 1'
#
loop_
_entity.id
_entity.type
_entity.pdbx_description
1 polymer ?
#
loop_
_entity_poly.entity_id
_entity_poly.type
_entity_poly.pdbx_seq_one_letter_code
_entity_poly.pdbx_strand_id
1 'polypeptide(L)'
;MSSFFKKSSSESSTSKESKKGGRAYRAKKYMASKLADSSTGRNTIIKHFGPSGETLLHSLIHVSETSHSPAIAKNLLIDIFKIAGKVGLLLQNKVVAEDAFNDLMPGLFDVGMTLLNSCSKKIPESQLELIIKDLQNSINLIFTSLHILIQPHMQSKNSEKVIGLKDVLGSELYLRSLLVGAQQVETRVDVVESIGGLMESGSMKATNDFLLLESSKRRSKLSLTLSQNTFKSFMSHPQVSNELLKFIGEDKGGVRLCEFWVGVEKFKEISSRNILKQRCEVIYNKYLQENSENYINLTIQNFDSILEQPNVSKNVFDEVIKRVCERMEPVVEGFIGSEGFRGLEEELEVMNVRLGVEGLGVKVKEELQGGGKIGAC
;
A
#
# COMPACT_ATOMS: atom_id res chain seq x y z
N MET A 1 -48.29 65.59 -19.89
CA MET A 1 -47.87 65.14 -18.55
C MET A 1 -46.40 64.76 -18.67
N SER A 2 -45.45 65.62 -18.26
CA SER A 2 -45.08 65.90 -16.86
C SER A 2 -44.55 64.62 -16.18
N SER A 3 -43.26 64.24 -16.26
CA SER A 3 -42.03 64.93 -15.82
C SER A 3 -41.74 64.86 -14.31
N PHE A 4 -41.62 63.64 -13.75
CA PHE A 4 -41.08 63.43 -12.40
C PHE A 4 -40.25 62.15 -12.30
N PHE A 5 -38.92 62.30 -12.31
CA PHE A 5 -38.00 61.36 -11.67
C PHE A 5 -36.84 62.17 -11.06
N LYS A 6 -36.82 62.28 -9.73
CA LYS A 6 -35.77 63.01 -9.00
C LYS A 6 -34.54 62.13 -8.86
N LYS A 7 -33.38 62.68 -9.24
CA LYS A 7 -32.06 62.07 -9.05
C LYS A 7 -31.63 62.28 -7.60
N SER A 8 -31.64 61.24 -6.77
CA SER A 8 -31.19 61.28 -5.38
C SER A 8 -29.77 60.73 -5.25
N SER A 9 -28.78 61.61 -5.11
CA SER A 9 -27.42 61.25 -4.68
C SER A 9 -27.40 60.98 -3.18
N SER A 10 -27.13 59.73 -2.78
CA SER A 10 -26.84 59.35 -1.39
C SER A 10 -25.34 59.25 -1.16
N GLU A 11 -24.86 59.74 -0.02
CA GLU A 11 -23.45 60.01 0.24
C GLU A 11 -22.62 58.74 0.56
N SER A 12 -21.32 58.80 0.29
CA SER A 12 -20.38 57.70 0.53
C SER A 12 -19.96 57.61 2.01
N SER A 13 -20.79 56.99 2.85
CA SER A 13 -20.45 56.72 4.26
C SER A 13 -19.35 55.65 4.38
N THR A 14 -18.09 56.06 4.58
CA THR A 14 -16.96 55.13 4.74
C THR A 14 -17.04 54.32 6.04
N SER A 15 -17.39 53.03 5.96
CA SER A 15 -17.51 52.13 7.12
C SER A 15 -16.13 51.77 7.72
N LYS A 16 -15.75 52.43 8.83
CA LYS A 16 -14.52 52.16 9.59
C LYS A 16 -14.65 50.92 10.49
N GLU A 17 -15.00 49.76 9.93
CA GLU A 17 -15.33 48.58 10.74
C GLU A 17 -14.16 47.61 11.03
N SER A 18 -14.26 46.98 12.22
CA SER A 18 -13.69 45.66 12.56
C SER A 18 -12.18 45.44 12.74
N LYS A 19 -11.30 46.46 12.77
CA LYS A 19 -9.86 46.27 13.15
C LYS A 19 -9.62 45.54 14.49
N LYS A 20 -10.62 45.41 15.38
CA LYS A 20 -10.55 44.64 16.64
C LYS A 20 -10.33 43.12 16.45
N GLY A 21 -10.75 42.51 15.34
CA GLY A 21 -10.57 41.07 15.10
C GLY A 21 -9.09 40.63 15.08
N GLY A 22 -8.20 41.53 14.68
CA GLY A 22 -6.77 41.24 14.50
C GLY A 22 -6.04 40.80 15.77
N ARG A 23 -6.35 41.36 16.96
CA ARG A 23 -5.66 40.97 18.21
C ARG A 23 -6.05 39.57 18.67
N ALA A 24 -7.33 39.23 18.70
CA ALA A 24 -7.79 37.90 19.09
C ALA A 24 -7.33 36.81 18.11
N TYR A 25 -7.35 37.09 16.80
CA TYR A 25 -6.84 36.16 15.78
C TYR A 25 -5.31 35.98 15.87
N ARG A 26 -4.54 37.07 16.10
CA ARG A 26 -3.09 36.97 16.35
C ARG A 26 -2.79 36.18 17.64
N ALA A 27 -3.56 36.39 18.72
CA ALA A 27 -3.41 35.62 19.96
C ALA A 27 -3.68 34.12 19.75
N LYS A 28 -4.76 33.76 19.02
CA LYS A 28 -5.04 32.35 18.67
C LYS A 28 -3.98 31.76 17.73
N LYS A 29 -3.46 32.51 16.74
CA LYS A 29 -2.35 32.03 15.89
C LYS A 29 -1.05 31.88 16.69
N TYR A 30 -0.77 32.79 17.62
CA TYR A 30 0.39 32.74 18.51
C TYR A 30 0.32 31.55 19.47
N MET A 31 -0.83 31.31 20.12
CA MET A 31 -1.03 30.13 20.96
C MET A 31 -0.99 28.82 20.17
N ALA A 32 -1.55 28.77 18.96
CA ALA A 32 -1.40 27.60 18.10
C ALA A 32 0.05 27.34 17.65
N SER A 33 0.84 28.40 17.41
CA SER A 33 2.28 28.28 17.13
C SER A 33 3.08 27.91 18.39
N LYS A 34 2.69 28.39 19.57
CA LYS A 34 3.33 28.07 20.85
C LYS A 34 2.93 26.70 21.37
N LEU A 35 1.79 26.14 20.97
CA LEU A 35 1.44 24.76 21.28
C LEU A 35 2.46 23.80 20.68
N ALA A 36 2.84 23.99 19.41
CA ALA A 36 3.87 23.19 18.76
C ALA A 36 5.23 23.25 19.47
N ASP A 37 5.60 24.44 19.95
CA ASP A 37 6.86 24.69 20.66
C ASP A 37 6.76 24.49 22.20
N SER A 38 5.69 23.84 22.73
CA SER A 38 5.48 23.71 24.18
C SER A 38 5.27 22.27 24.67
N SER A 39 5.59 22.08 25.96
CA SER A 39 5.25 20.88 26.72
C SER A 39 3.75 20.58 26.65
N THR A 40 2.86 21.57 26.59
CA THR A 40 1.42 21.34 26.48
C THR A 40 1.02 20.67 25.16
N GLY A 41 1.68 21.03 24.04
CA GLY A 41 1.48 20.36 22.76
C GLY A 41 2.02 18.92 22.78
N ARG A 42 3.29 18.74 23.17
CA ARG A 42 3.93 17.42 23.31
C ARG A 42 3.12 16.49 24.22
N ASN A 43 2.72 16.94 25.42
CA ASN A 43 1.86 16.19 26.33
C ASN A 43 0.50 15.84 25.71
N THR A 44 -0.02 16.61 24.75
CA THR A 44 -1.25 16.27 24.03
C THR A 44 -1.01 15.11 23.04
N ILE A 45 0.13 15.08 22.35
CA ILE A 45 0.50 13.95 21.48
C ILE A 45 0.78 12.70 22.34
N ILE A 46 1.61 12.80 23.37
CA ILE A 46 1.90 11.68 24.30
C ILE A 46 0.62 11.10 24.90
N LYS A 47 -0.35 11.95 25.27
CA LYS A 47 -1.64 11.52 25.83
C LYS A 47 -2.52 10.74 24.83
N HIS A 48 -2.44 11.05 23.53
CA HIS A 48 -3.32 10.45 22.52
C HIS A 48 -2.64 9.36 21.66
N PHE A 49 -1.31 9.36 21.60
CA PHE A 49 -0.50 8.53 20.69
C PHE A 49 0.75 7.92 21.36
N GLY A 50 0.87 8.06 22.69
CA GLY A 50 2.01 7.53 23.46
C GLY A 50 3.36 8.17 23.11
N PRO A 51 4.46 7.62 23.66
CA PRO A 51 5.82 8.03 23.31
C PRO A 51 6.12 7.86 21.81
N SER A 52 5.63 6.77 21.20
CA SER A 52 5.74 6.50 19.76
C SER A 52 5.20 7.65 18.91
N GLY A 53 4.09 8.26 19.31
CA GLY A 53 3.56 9.45 18.63
C GLY A 53 4.45 10.69 18.71
N GLU A 54 5.23 10.85 19.79
CA GLU A 54 6.22 11.95 19.88
C GLU A 54 7.49 11.63 19.08
N THR A 55 8.01 10.40 19.14
CA THR A 55 9.16 9.96 18.34
C THR A 55 8.87 10.05 16.85
N LEU A 56 7.72 9.54 16.38
CA LEU A 56 7.29 9.68 14.99
C LEU A 56 7.23 11.14 14.57
N LEU A 57 6.60 12.00 15.38
CA LEU A 57 6.48 13.42 15.08
C LEU A 57 7.86 14.09 14.98
N HIS A 58 8.77 13.81 15.90
CA HIS A 58 10.14 14.34 15.88
C HIS A 58 10.88 13.93 14.60
N SER A 59 10.83 12.65 14.25
CA SER A 59 11.49 12.10 13.05
C SER A 59 10.92 12.70 11.76
N LEU A 60 9.60 12.84 11.64
CA LEU A 60 8.98 13.47 10.46
C LEU A 60 9.35 14.96 10.31
N ILE A 61 9.54 15.70 11.43
CA ILE A 61 10.02 17.09 11.36
C ILE A 61 11.50 17.14 10.98
N HIS A 62 12.35 16.28 11.55
CA HIS A 62 13.78 16.25 11.20
C HIS A 62 14.01 16.08 9.69
N VAL A 63 13.29 15.13 9.06
CA VAL A 63 13.32 14.91 7.60
C VAL A 63 12.81 16.14 6.85
N SER A 64 11.81 16.85 7.38
CA SER A 64 11.33 18.09 6.77
C SER A 64 12.30 19.26 6.93
N GLU A 65 13.16 19.29 7.95
CA GLU A 65 14.18 20.31 8.15
C GLU A 65 15.43 20.07 7.28
N THR A 66 15.71 18.81 6.91
CA THR A 66 16.79 18.45 5.97
C THR A 66 16.37 18.56 4.51
N SER A 67 15.12 18.22 4.17
CA SER A 67 14.60 18.26 2.79
C SER A 67 14.01 19.60 2.35
N HIS A 68 13.45 20.39 3.28
CA HIS A 68 12.70 21.61 2.97
C HIS A 68 13.19 22.79 3.83
N SER A 69 12.71 24.00 3.51
CA SER A 69 13.00 25.16 4.37
C SER A 69 12.44 24.98 5.80
N PRO A 70 13.11 25.50 6.85
CA PRO A 70 12.60 25.44 8.23
C PRO A 70 11.19 26.04 8.42
N ALA A 71 10.77 26.95 7.53
CA ALA A 71 9.40 27.47 7.51
C ALA A 71 8.36 26.42 7.11
N ILE A 72 8.71 25.48 6.22
CA ILE A 72 7.85 24.36 5.81
C ILE A 72 7.79 23.33 6.96
N ALA A 73 8.93 22.93 7.52
CA ALA A 73 8.98 22.02 8.65
C ALA A 73 8.18 22.53 9.87
N LYS A 74 8.30 23.83 10.19
CA LYS A 74 7.51 24.44 11.26
C LYS A 74 6.00 24.46 10.94
N ASN A 75 5.61 24.66 9.68
CA ASN A 75 4.20 24.59 9.27
C ASN A 75 3.66 23.16 9.33
N LEU A 76 4.42 22.17 8.84
CA LEU A 76 4.14 20.73 8.92
C LEU A 76 3.83 20.34 10.37
N LEU A 77 4.74 20.63 11.32
CA LEU A 77 4.54 20.41 12.75
C LEU A 77 3.25 21.05 13.28
N ILE A 78 3.09 22.34 12.99
CA ILE A 78 1.96 23.16 13.43
C ILE A 78 0.61 22.65 12.90
N ASP A 79 0.57 22.02 11.72
CA ASP A 79 -0.65 21.46 11.15
C ASP A 79 -0.87 19.98 11.53
N ILE A 80 0.16 19.16 11.72
CA ILE A 80 0.03 17.83 12.35
C ILE A 80 -0.64 17.97 13.73
N PHE A 81 -0.14 18.87 14.60
CA PHE A 81 -0.75 19.12 15.91
C PHE A 81 -2.25 19.50 15.83
N LYS A 82 -2.68 20.22 14.78
CA LYS A 82 -4.09 20.61 14.60
C LYS A 82 -4.95 19.47 14.09
N ILE A 83 -4.42 18.61 13.22
CA ILE A 83 -5.14 17.43 12.73
C ILE A 83 -5.25 16.40 13.87
N ALA A 84 -4.13 16.06 14.52
CA ALA A 84 -4.06 15.14 15.64
C ALA A 84 -4.96 15.59 16.82
N GLY A 85 -4.90 16.87 17.21
CA GLY A 85 -5.78 17.42 18.25
C GLY A 85 -7.27 17.44 17.87
N LYS A 86 -7.61 17.57 16.58
CA LYS A 86 -9.00 17.46 16.10
C LYS A 86 -9.46 16.00 16.07
N VAL A 87 -8.60 15.07 15.66
CA VAL A 87 -8.85 13.61 15.73
C VAL A 87 -9.11 13.17 17.17
N GLY A 88 -8.22 13.51 18.11
CA GLY A 88 -8.38 13.19 19.53
C GLY A 88 -9.67 13.74 20.14
N LEU A 89 -10.11 14.94 19.72
CA LEU A 89 -11.40 15.50 20.12
C LEU A 89 -12.61 14.80 19.47
N LEU A 90 -12.51 14.30 18.24
CA LEU A 90 -13.59 13.54 17.60
C LEU A 90 -13.80 12.18 18.28
N LEU A 91 -12.69 11.48 18.57
CA LEU A 91 -12.67 10.22 19.32
C LEU A 91 -13.18 10.41 20.76
N GLN A 92 -12.64 11.38 21.51
CA GLN A 92 -13.05 11.62 22.91
C GLN A 92 -14.55 11.93 23.05
N ASN A 93 -15.15 12.62 22.06
CA ASN A 93 -16.58 12.93 22.05
C ASN A 93 -17.44 11.88 21.32
N LYS A 94 -16.85 10.74 20.90
CA LYS A 94 -17.52 9.66 20.15
C LYS A 94 -18.26 10.14 18.89
N VAL A 95 -17.75 11.18 18.24
CA VAL A 95 -18.27 11.70 16.96
C VAL A 95 -17.81 10.82 15.80
N VAL A 96 -16.61 10.25 15.93
CA VAL A 96 -16.04 9.22 15.06
C VAL A 96 -15.72 8.02 15.96
N ALA A 97 -16.02 6.82 15.48
CA ALA A 97 -15.72 5.58 16.20
C ALA A 97 -14.24 5.18 16.03
N GLU A 98 -13.68 4.44 16.98
CA GLU A 98 -12.24 4.13 17.01
C GLU A 98 -11.85 3.17 15.87
N ASP A 99 -12.72 2.23 15.55
CA ASP A 99 -12.60 1.27 14.45
C ASP A 99 -12.64 1.92 13.06
N ALA A 100 -13.18 3.13 12.92
CA ALA A 100 -13.14 3.88 11.66
C ALA A 100 -11.72 4.37 11.29
N PHE A 101 -10.73 4.25 12.20
CA PHE A 101 -9.32 4.45 11.89
C PHE A 101 -8.64 3.22 11.27
N ASN A 102 -9.32 2.07 11.21
CA ASN A 102 -8.81 0.88 10.50
C ASN A 102 -8.61 1.12 9.00
N ASP A 103 -9.34 2.06 8.39
CA ASP A 103 -9.17 2.46 6.99
C ASP A 103 -7.83 3.18 6.71
N LEU A 104 -7.07 3.56 7.77
CA LEU A 104 -5.69 4.04 7.65
C LEU A 104 -4.66 2.91 7.66
N MET A 105 -5.01 1.75 8.24
CA MET A 105 -4.05 0.70 8.62
C MET A 105 -3.32 0.06 7.44
N PRO A 106 -3.94 -0.21 6.27
CA PRO A 106 -3.21 -0.73 5.11
C PRO A 106 -2.09 0.22 4.67
N GLY A 107 -2.38 1.52 4.55
CA GLY A 107 -1.38 2.51 4.15
C GLY A 107 -0.29 2.73 5.20
N LEU A 108 -0.63 2.69 6.50
CA LEU A 108 0.35 2.76 7.60
C LEU A 108 1.27 1.53 7.60
N PHE A 109 0.71 0.34 7.43
CA PHE A 109 1.45 -0.91 7.26
C PHE A 109 2.39 -0.81 6.06
N ASP A 110 1.89 -0.45 4.89
CA ASP A 110 2.68 -0.38 3.66
C ASP A 110 3.82 0.65 3.75
N VAL A 111 3.61 1.81 4.41
CA VAL A 111 4.69 2.77 4.72
C VAL A 111 5.74 2.15 5.65
N GLY A 112 5.30 1.56 6.78
CA GLY A 112 6.19 0.92 7.75
C GLY A 112 7.04 -0.19 7.11
N MET A 113 6.39 -1.11 6.39
CA MET A 113 7.07 -2.21 5.72
C MET A 113 8.02 -1.72 4.61
N THR A 114 7.70 -0.63 3.90
CA THR A 114 8.54 -0.11 2.80
C THR A 114 9.79 0.60 3.32
N LEU A 115 9.64 1.43 4.37
CA LEU A 115 10.78 2.07 5.02
C LEU A 115 11.72 1.06 5.69
N LEU A 116 11.16 0.01 6.28
CA LEU A 116 11.89 -1.06 6.93
C LEU A 116 12.84 -1.83 6.00
N ASN A 117 12.38 -2.20 4.80
CA ASN A 117 13.26 -2.81 3.78
C ASN A 117 14.39 -1.85 3.37
N SER A 118 14.13 -0.55 3.48
CA SER A 118 15.04 0.55 3.13
C SER A 118 16.06 0.88 4.25
N CYS A 119 16.04 0.18 5.39
CA CYS A 119 17.00 0.42 6.48
C CYS A 119 18.33 -0.34 6.34
N SER A 120 18.34 -1.52 5.71
CA SER A 120 19.47 -2.47 5.82
C SER A 120 20.48 -2.47 4.67
N LYS A 121 20.16 -1.88 3.53
CA LYS A 121 21.02 -1.88 2.31
C LYS A 121 21.17 -0.48 1.74
N LYS A 122 22.28 -0.20 1.04
CA LYS A 122 22.40 1.00 0.20
C LYS A 122 21.45 0.83 -0.98
N ILE A 123 20.38 1.63 -1.00
CA ILE A 123 19.37 1.60 -2.07
C ILE A 123 20.02 1.98 -3.41
N PRO A 124 19.94 1.13 -4.46
CA PRO A 124 20.30 1.50 -5.83
C PRO A 124 19.33 2.55 -6.38
N GLU A 125 19.81 3.50 -7.19
CA GLU A 125 18.96 4.57 -7.76
C GLU A 125 17.76 4.02 -8.55
N SER A 126 17.94 2.89 -9.25
CA SER A 126 16.87 2.18 -9.98
C SER A 126 15.79 1.58 -9.10
N GLN A 127 16.08 1.29 -7.83
CA GLN A 127 15.08 0.86 -6.84
C GLN A 127 14.50 2.05 -6.06
N LEU A 128 15.26 3.14 -5.92
CA LEU A 128 14.85 4.35 -5.20
C LEU A 128 13.59 4.99 -5.80
N GLU A 129 13.52 5.11 -7.13
CA GLU A 129 12.34 5.58 -7.88
C GLU A 129 11.06 4.78 -7.52
N LEU A 130 11.18 3.45 -7.46
CA LEU A 130 10.07 2.53 -7.16
C LEU A 130 9.63 2.67 -5.70
N ILE A 131 10.59 2.65 -4.76
CA ILE A 131 10.34 2.80 -3.32
C ILE A 131 9.67 4.15 -3.01
N ILE A 132 10.10 5.24 -3.67
CA ILE A 132 9.45 6.56 -3.55
C ILE A 132 8.00 6.48 -4.03
N LYS A 133 7.76 5.90 -5.21
CA LYS A 133 6.42 5.78 -5.79
C LYS A 133 5.48 4.95 -4.92
N ASP A 134 5.96 3.87 -4.32
CA ASP A 134 5.18 3.04 -3.41
C ASP A 134 4.86 3.78 -2.11
N LEU A 135 5.83 4.51 -1.53
CA LEU A 135 5.57 5.41 -0.40
C LEU A 135 4.56 6.51 -0.75
N GLN A 136 4.62 7.08 -1.95
CA GLN A 136 3.64 8.07 -2.43
C GLN A 136 2.23 7.48 -2.52
N ASN A 137 2.09 6.25 -3.03
CA ASN A 137 0.82 5.55 -3.10
C ASN A 137 0.24 5.31 -1.69
N SER A 138 1.05 4.79 -0.77
CA SER A 138 0.64 4.48 0.60
C SER A 138 0.32 5.74 1.43
N ILE A 139 1.12 6.80 1.29
CA ILE A 139 0.84 8.12 1.89
C ILE A 139 -0.45 8.70 1.32
N ASN A 140 -0.67 8.61 0.00
CA ASN A 140 -1.92 9.04 -0.62
C ASN A 140 -3.13 8.25 -0.09
N LEU A 141 -3.00 6.95 0.16
CA LEU A 141 -4.04 6.13 0.77
C LEU A 141 -4.37 6.61 2.20
N ILE A 142 -3.36 6.73 3.08
CA ILE A 142 -3.52 7.24 4.45
C ILE A 142 -4.25 8.59 4.44
N PHE A 143 -3.78 9.55 3.65
CA PHE A 143 -4.36 10.90 3.63
C PHE A 143 -5.74 10.97 2.96
N THR A 144 -6.06 10.05 2.04
CA THR A 144 -7.41 9.95 1.45
C THR A 144 -8.40 9.39 2.47
N SER A 145 -8.10 8.27 3.11
CA SER A 145 -8.92 7.69 4.18
C SER A 145 -9.10 8.68 5.35
N LEU A 146 -8.00 9.30 5.80
CA LEU A 146 -8.03 10.32 6.86
C LEU A 146 -8.87 11.53 6.48
N HIS A 147 -8.81 11.98 5.22
CA HIS A 147 -9.64 13.08 4.72
C HIS A 147 -11.11 12.74 4.77
N ILE A 148 -11.51 11.61 4.20
CA ILE A 148 -12.90 11.11 4.20
C ILE A 148 -13.44 11.04 5.64
N LEU A 149 -12.63 10.51 6.57
CA LEU A 149 -13.00 10.29 7.96
C LEU A 149 -13.28 11.58 8.75
N ILE A 150 -12.58 12.68 8.44
CA ILE A 150 -12.66 13.93 9.23
C ILE A 150 -13.29 15.12 8.51
N GLN A 151 -13.41 15.07 7.17
CA GLN A 151 -14.02 16.12 6.35
C GLN A 151 -15.46 16.49 6.79
N PRO A 152 -16.36 15.54 7.14
CA PRO A 152 -17.72 15.85 7.61
C PRO A 152 -17.75 16.66 8.91
N HIS A 153 -16.63 16.73 9.63
CA HIS A 153 -16.49 17.40 10.91
C HIS A 153 -15.49 18.57 10.87
N MET A 154 -15.09 19.01 9.67
CA MET A 154 -14.08 20.04 9.45
C MET A 154 -14.59 21.27 8.67
N GLN A 155 -13.94 22.41 8.92
CA GLN A 155 -14.00 23.58 8.05
C GLN A 155 -13.01 23.41 6.89
N SER A 156 -13.25 24.04 5.74
CA SER A 156 -12.35 24.04 4.55
C SER A 156 -10.87 24.22 4.94
N LYS A 157 -10.58 25.23 5.77
CA LYS A 157 -9.24 25.55 6.29
C LYS A 157 -8.55 24.48 7.14
N ASN A 158 -9.25 23.41 7.49
CA ASN A 158 -8.66 22.22 8.09
C ASN A 158 -8.50 21.10 7.06
N SER A 159 -9.45 20.93 6.13
CA SER A 159 -9.30 20.06 4.94
C SER A 159 -8.07 20.43 4.10
N GLU A 160 -7.85 21.72 3.85
CA GLU A 160 -6.67 22.27 3.16
C GLU A 160 -5.34 21.81 3.78
N LYS A 161 -5.30 21.56 5.10
CA LYS A 161 -4.10 21.06 5.79
C LYS A 161 -3.89 19.58 5.59
N VAL A 162 -4.95 18.77 5.55
CA VAL A 162 -4.83 17.33 5.26
C VAL A 162 -4.15 17.13 3.91
N ILE A 163 -4.52 17.97 2.94
CA ILE A 163 -3.89 18.06 1.62
C ILE A 163 -2.43 18.55 1.76
N GLY A 164 -2.17 19.68 2.42
CA GLY A 164 -0.80 20.19 2.61
C GLY A 164 0.15 19.25 3.38
N LEU A 165 -0.36 18.42 4.30
CA LEU A 165 0.42 17.37 4.97
C LEU A 165 0.79 16.25 3.98
N LYS A 166 -0.18 15.79 3.18
CA LYS A 166 0.06 14.82 2.10
C LYS A 166 1.09 15.36 1.10
N ASP A 167 0.95 16.61 0.66
CA ASP A 167 1.80 17.21 -0.37
C ASP A 167 3.25 17.35 0.07
N VAL A 168 3.51 17.65 1.36
CA VAL A 168 4.88 17.69 1.91
C VAL A 168 5.43 16.28 2.11
N LEU A 169 4.71 15.41 2.84
CA LEU A 169 5.21 14.08 3.22
C LEU A 169 5.31 13.11 2.03
N GLY A 170 4.45 13.27 1.02
CA GLY A 170 4.48 12.56 -0.24
C GLY A 170 5.32 13.24 -1.33
N SER A 171 6.00 14.36 -1.04
CA SER A 171 6.89 14.97 -2.02
C SER A 171 8.11 14.08 -2.27
N GLU A 172 8.54 13.98 -3.53
CA GLU A 172 9.76 13.27 -3.90
C GLU A 172 10.98 13.80 -3.15
N LEU A 173 11.05 15.12 -2.92
CA LEU A 173 12.11 15.78 -2.16
C LEU A 173 12.19 15.30 -0.70
N TYR A 174 11.03 15.16 -0.03
CA TYR A 174 10.96 14.62 1.33
C TYR A 174 11.34 13.13 1.35
N LEU A 175 10.78 12.33 0.43
CA LEU A 175 10.99 10.88 0.40
C LEU A 175 12.42 10.49 -0.01
N ARG A 176 13.05 11.18 -0.96
CA ARG A 176 14.50 11.04 -1.23
C ARG A 176 15.32 11.34 0.02
N SER A 177 15.01 12.41 0.74
CA SER A 177 15.73 12.76 1.97
C SER A 177 15.49 11.79 3.13
N LEU A 178 14.36 11.10 3.18
CA LEU A 178 14.09 10.03 4.16
C LEU A 178 14.88 8.75 3.84
N LEU A 179 15.04 8.43 2.56
CA LEU A 179 15.63 7.18 2.07
C LEU A 179 17.16 7.25 1.88
N VAL A 180 17.69 8.40 1.44
CA VAL A 180 19.09 8.57 1.05
C VAL A 180 19.93 9.11 2.20
N GLY A 181 21.04 8.41 2.48
CA GLY A 181 22.05 8.83 3.46
C GLY A 181 22.06 7.97 4.73
N ALA A 182 23.26 7.72 5.26
CA ALA A 182 23.47 6.87 6.44
C ALA A 182 22.86 7.48 7.72
N GLN A 183 22.93 8.79 7.87
CA GLN A 183 22.35 9.52 9.01
C GLN A 183 20.82 9.38 9.11
N GLN A 184 20.15 9.07 8.00
CA GLN A 184 18.69 8.92 7.95
C GLN A 184 18.25 7.48 8.21
N VAL A 185 19.17 6.52 8.38
CA VAL A 185 18.84 5.13 8.76
C VAL A 185 18.20 5.11 10.15
N GLU A 186 18.79 5.80 11.13
CA GLU A 186 18.24 5.94 12.48
C GLU A 186 16.84 6.58 12.43
N THR A 187 16.65 7.63 11.64
CA THR A 187 15.35 8.28 11.46
C THR A 187 14.31 7.37 10.79
N ARG A 188 14.71 6.49 9.85
CA ARG A 188 13.80 5.46 9.30
C ARG A 188 13.43 4.40 10.32
N VAL A 189 14.39 3.94 11.13
CA VAL A 189 14.15 2.98 12.22
C VAL A 189 13.17 3.57 13.24
N ASP A 190 13.39 4.81 13.69
CA ASP A 190 12.49 5.52 14.60
C ASP A 190 11.07 5.68 14.03
N VAL A 191 10.93 6.00 12.73
CA VAL A 191 9.62 6.05 12.07
C VAL A 191 8.94 4.68 12.06
N VAL A 192 9.67 3.61 11.72
CA VAL A 192 9.11 2.25 11.66
C VAL A 192 8.73 1.72 13.05
N GLU A 193 9.61 1.82 14.03
CA GLU A 193 9.32 1.43 15.42
C GLU A 193 8.13 2.21 15.98
N SER A 194 8.02 3.50 15.64
CA SER A 194 6.91 4.33 16.09
C SER A 194 5.58 3.99 15.40
N ILE A 195 5.61 3.66 14.09
CA ILE A 195 4.43 3.15 13.38
C ILE A 195 3.98 1.82 14.00
N GLY A 196 4.91 0.89 14.24
CA GLY A 196 4.63 -0.39 14.92
C GLY A 196 4.00 -0.20 16.30
N GLY A 197 4.62 0.61 17.16
CA GLY A 197 4.09 0.90 18.51
C GLY A 197 2.74 1.62 18.53
N LEU A 198 2.41 2.39 17.49
CA LEU A 198 1.05 2.93 17.29
C LEU A 198 0.08 1.82 16.87
N MET A 199 0.45 0.99 15.90
CA MET A 199 -0.38 -0.09 15.37
C MET A 199 -0.65 -1.22 16.39
N GLU A 200 0.25 -1.44 17.35
CA GLU A 200 0.05 -2.34 18.49
C GLU A 200 -0.85 -1.75 19.60
N SER A 201 -1.22 -0.48 19.51
CA SER A 201 -1.98 0.23 20.56
C SER A 201 -3.49 0.31 20.28
N GLY A 202 -4.29 0.21 21.35
CA GLY A 202 -5.73 0.45 21.31
C GLY A 202 -6.49 -0.46 20.33
N SER A 203 -7.49 0.10 19.66
CA SER A 203 -8.30 -0.58 18.64
C SER A 203 -7.52 -1.10 17.42
N MET A 204 -6.41 -0.46 17.06
CA MET A 204 -5.67 -0.77 15.83
C MET A 204 -4.99 -2.15 15.86
N LYS A 205 -4.71 -2.69 17.06
CA LYS A 205 -3.98 -3.96 17.21
C LYS A 205 -4.62 -5.13 16.46
N ALA A 206 -5.93 -5.32 16.57
CA ALA A 206 -6.60 -6.46 15.91
C ALA A 206 -6.45 -6.41 14.37
N THR A 207 -6.39 -5.21 13.81
CA THR A 207 -6.17 -4.98 12.37
C THR A 207 -4.69 -5.17 12.01
N ASN A 208 -3.76 -4.77 12.87
CA ASN A 208 -2.33 -5.07 12.69
C ASN A 208 -2.06 -6.58 12.71
N ASP A 209 -2.54 -7.29 13.73
CA ASP A 209 -2.42 -8.74 13.88
C ASP A 209 -3.01 -9.48 12.66
N PHE A 210 -4.13 -8.99 12.10
CA PHE A 210 -4.71 -9.50 10.85
C PHE A 210 -3.82 -9.23 9.62
N LEU A 211 -3.30 -8.02 9.45
CA LEU A 211 -2.43 -7.65 8.31
C LEU A 211 -1.11 -8.43 8.33
N LEU A 212 -0.50 -8.63 9.51
CA LEU A 212 0.68 -9.47 9.72
C LEU A 212 0.40 -10.93 9.35
N LEU A 213 -0.71 -11.50 9.84
CA LEU A 213 -1.13 -12.86 9.52
C LEU A 213 -1.40 -13.05 8.02
N GLU A 214 -2.07 -12.09 7.40
CA GLU A 214 -2.40 -12.09 5.96
C GLU A 214 -1.14 -11.95 5.08
N SER A 215 -0.22 -11.06 5.46
CA SER A 215 1.12 -10.95 4.86
C SER A 215 1.91 -12.26 4.96
N SER A 216 1.94 -12.86 6.16
CA SER A 216 2.66 -14.11 6.40
C SER A 216 2.08 -15.28 5.60
N LYS A 217 0.75 -15.37 5.45
CA LYS A 217 0.08 -16.34 4.55
C LYS A 217 0.48 -16.15 3.09
N ARG A 218 0.44 -14.91 2.57
CA ARG A 218 0.80 -14.59 1.17
C ARG A 218 2.25 -14.97 0.88
N ARG A 219 3.17 -14.56 1.76
CA ARG A 219 4.59 -14.95 1.74
C ARG A 219 4.79 -16.46 1.74
N SER A 220 4.08 -17.18 2.61
CA SER A 220 4.17 -18.66 2.69
C SER A 220 3.63 -19.33 1.43
N LYS A 221 2.55 -18.79 0.84
CA LYS A 221 2.03 -19.28 -0.44
C LYS A 221 3.01 -19.01 -1.59
N LEU A 222 3.58 -17.82 -1.68
CA LEU A 222 4.59 -17.49 -2.70
C LEU A 222 5.84 -18.36 -2.56
N SER A 223 6.37 -18.50 -1.33
CA SER A 223 7.53 -19.36 -1.04
C SER A 223 7.28 -20.82 -1.43
N LEU A 224 6.09 -21.36 -1.12
CA LEU A 224 5.70 -22.70 -1.56
C LEU A 224 5.58 -22.78 -3.09
N THR A 225 5.03 -21.76 -3.74
CA THR A 225 4.93 -21.71 -5.21
C THR A 225 6.30 -21.69 -5.88
N LEU A 226 7.19 -20.77 -5.50
CA LEU A 226 8.53 -20.65 -6.10
C LEU A 226 9.38 -21.90 -5.80
N SER A 227 9.31 -22.49 -4.60
CA SER A 227 10.04 -23.73 -4.29
C SER A 227 9.52 -24.96 -5.05
N GLN A 228 8.30 -24.94 -5.59
CA GLN A 228 7.70 -26.06 -6.33
C GLN A 228 8.05 -26.11 -7.81
N ASN A 229 8.59 -25.03 -8.40
CA ASN A 229 9.16 -24.99 -9.76
C ASN A 229 8.42 -25.83 -10.82
N THR A 230 7.10 -25.68 -10.89
CA THR A 230 6.20 -26.43 -11.79
C THR A 230 5.09 -25.55 -12.33
N PHE A 231 4.71 -25.79 -13.59
CA PHE A 231 3.70 -25.02 -14.31
C PHE A 231 2.38 -24.90 -13.54
N LYS A 232 1.90 -26.03 -12.99
CA LYS A 232 0.68 -26.08 -12.19
C LYS A 232 0.76 -25.18 -10.96
N SER A 233 1.91 -25.11 -10.29
CA SER A 233 2.06 -24.28 -9.09
C SER A 233 2.09 -22.79 -9.45
N PHE A 234 2.86 -22.42 -10.48
CA PHE A 234 2.99 -21.04 -10.93
C PHE A 234 1.64 -20.49 -11.42
N MET A 235 0.87 -21.26 -12.20
CA MET A 235 -0.47 -20.88 -12.63
C MET A 235 -1.50 -20.85 -11.48
N SER A 236 -1.24 -21.50 -10.35
CA SER A 236 -2.06 -21.44 -9.13
C SER A 236 -1.79 -20.21 -8.23
N HIS A 237 -0.81 -19.36 -8.60
CA HIS A 237 -0.47 -18.14 -7.89
C HIS A 237 -0.59 -16.92 -8.84
N PRO A 238 -1.61 -16.04 -8.68
CA PRO A 238 -1.90 -15.00 -9.67
C PRO A 238 -0.69 -14.12 -10.07
N GLN A 239 0.14 -13.76 -9.09
CA GLN A 239 1.36 -12.98 -9.30
C GLN A 239 2.42 -13.73 -10.14
N VAL A 240 2.69 -15.01 -9.84
CA VAL A 240 3.67 -15.82 -10.59
C VAL A 240 3.13 -16.17 -11.98
N SER A 241 1.83 -16.44 -12.10
CA SER A 241 1.13 -16.62 -13.37
C SER A 241 1.24 -15.38 -14.27
N ASN A 242 1.10 -14.17 -13.71
CA ASN A 242 1.26 -12.92 -14.46
C ASN A 242 2.70 -12.74 -14.99
N GLU A 243 3.72 -12.99 -14.19
CA GLU A 243 5.13 -12.90 -14.65
C GLU A 243 5.48 -14.01 -15.65
N LEU A 244 4.98 -15.23 -15.46
CA LEU A 244 5.12 -16.32 -16.43
C LEU A 244 4.44 -15.98 -17.77
N LEU A 245 3.25 -15.36 -17.75
CA LEU A 245 2.57 -14.91 -18.97
C LEU A 245 3.33 -13.79 -19.69
N LYS A 246 3.93 -12.84 -18.94
CA LYS A 246 4.83 -11.83 -19.52
C LYS A 246 6.07 -12.47 -20.16
N PHE A 247 6.65 -13.49 -19.52
CA PHE A 247 7.82 -14.21 -20.02
C PHE A 247 7.53 -15.00 -21.30
N ILE A 248 6.37 -15.65 -21.38
CA ILE A 248 5.88 -16.30 -22.62
C ILE A 248 5.67 -15.27 -23.74
N GLY A 249 5.24 -14.06 -23.39
CA GLY A 249 5.23 -12.90 -24.29
C GLY A 249 4.35 -13.12 -25.52
N GLU A 250 4.95 -13.06 -26.71
CA GLU A 250 4.24 -13.22 -27.98
C GLU A 250 4.07 -14.68 -28.45
N ASP A 251 4.56 -15.69 -27.70
CA ASP A 251 4.28 -17.09 -28.07
C ASP A 251 2.80 -17.46 -27.86
N LYS A 252 2.06 -17.34 -28.94
CA LYS A 252 0.66 -17.76 -29.05
C LYS A 252 0.48 -19.26 -28.75
N GLY A 253 1.52 -20.09 -28.82
CA GLY A 253 1.50 -21.47 -28.33
C GLY A 253 1.29 -21.53 -26.81
N GLY A 254 2.28 -21.10 -26.05
CA GLY A 254 2.27 -21.02 -24.59
C GLY A 254 1.09 -20.24 -24.03
N VAL A 255 0.73 -19.09 -24.61
CA VAL A 255 -0.43 -18.31 -24.15
C VAL A 255 -1.74 -19.11 -24.25
N ARG A 256 -1.99 -19.84 -25.35
CA ARG A 256 -3.20 -20.66 -25.50
C ARG A 256 -3.20 -21.89 -24.58
N LEU A 257 -2.03 -22.46 -24.28
CA LEU A 257 -1.88 -23.52 -23.28
C LEU A 257 -2.23 -23.02 -21.87
N CYS A 258 -1.77 -21.82 -21.49
CA CYS A 258 -2.13 -21.14 -20.24
C CYS A 258 -3.63 -20.80 -20.18
N GLU A 259 -4.21 -20.24 -21.25
CA GLU A 259 -5.65 -19.95 -21.31
C GLU A 259 -6.51 -21.20 -21.14
N PHE A 260 -6.12 -22.32 -21.77
CA PHE A 260 -6.82 -23.60 -21.62
C PHE A 260 -6.78 -24.09 -20.17
N TRP A 261 -5.61 -24.05 -19.52
CA TRP A 261 -5.46 -24.42 -18.11
C TRP A 261 -6.38 -23.60 -17.20
N VAL A 262 -6.38 -22.28 -17.34
CA VAL A 262 -7.28 -21.37 -16.59
C VAL A 262 -8.75 -21.63 -16.93
N GLY A 263 -9.06 -22.02 -18.16
CA GLY A 263 -10.40 -22.42 -18.59
C GLY A 263 -10.89 -23.69 -17.90
N VAL A 264 -10.02 -24.69 -17.72
CA VAL A 264 -10.34 -25.97 -17.09
C VAL A 264 -10.49 -25.86 -15.57
N GLU A 265 -9.62 -25.12 -14.88
CA GLU A 265 -9.78 -24.95 -13.42
C GLU A 265 -11.08 -24.18 -13.09
N LYS A 266 -11.41 -23.13 -13.85
CA LYS A 266 -12.71 -22.45 -13.77
C LYS A 266 -13.91 -23.35 -14.11
N PHE A 267 -13.71 -24.40 -14.91
CA PHE A 267 -14.74 -25.41 -15.17
C PHE A 267 -14.92 -26.37 -13.99
N LYS A 268 -13.83 -26.73 -13.29
CA LYS A 268 -13.89 -27.54 -12.06
C LYS A 268 -14.60 -26.82 -10.90
N GLU A 269 -14.62 -25.50 -10.88
CA GLU A 269 -15.38 -24.70 -9.90
C GLU A 269 -16.91 -24.81 -10.07
N ILE A 270 -17.42 -25.14 -11.27
CA ILE A 270 -18.86 -25.08 -11.58
C ILE A 270 -19.66 -26.13 -10.81
N SER A 271 -20.66 -25.71 -10.03
CA SER A 271 -21.55 -26.61 -9.29
C SER A 271 -22.83 -27.01 -10.04
N SER A 272 -23.26 -26.25 -11.05
CA SER A 272 -24.46 -26.54 -11.84
C SER A 272 -24.16 -27.49 -13.00
N ARG A 273 -24.79 -28.67 -13.03
CA ARG A 273 -24.52 -29.71 -14.05
C ARG A 273 -24.82 -29.26 -15.47
N ASN A 274 -25.86 -28.45 -15.67
CA ASN A 274 -26.25 -27.94 -16.99
C ASN A 274 -25.19 -26.97 -17.53
N ILE A 275 -24.72 -26.05 -16.67
CA ILE A 275 -23.64 -25.11 -17.01
C ILE A 275 -22.31 -25.84 -17.20
N LEU A 276 -22.04 -26.90 -16.41
CA LEU A 276 -20.86 -27.74 -16.55
C LEU A 276 -20.82 -28.40 -17.94
N LYS A 277 -21.92 -29.03 -18.40
CA LYS A 277 -22.00 -29.63 -19.75
C LYS A 277 -21.79 -28.61 -20.85
N GLN A 278 -22.49 -27.46 -20.81
CA GLN A 278 -22.30 -26.37 -21.76
C GLN A 278 -20.86 -25.84 -21.76
N ARG A 279 -20.22 -25.71 -20.59
CA ARG A 279 -18.85 -25.21 -20.49
C ARG A 279 -17.81 -26.22 -20.98
N CYS A 280 -18.08 -27.52 -20.84
CA CYS A 280 -17.24 -28.59 -21.41
C CYS A 280 -17.13 -28.44 -22.93
N GLU A 281 -18.28 -28.35 -23.60
CA GLU A 281 -18.42 -28.16 -25.05
C GLU A 281 -17.71 -26.87 -25.52
N VAL A 282 -17.92 -25.75 -24.82
CA VAL A 282 -17.24 -24.47 -25.14
C VAL A 282 -15.71 -24.55 -24.99
N ILE A 283 -15.18 -25.28 -24.00
CA ILE A 283 -13.74 -25.46 -23.82
C ILE A 283 -13.15 -26.33 -24.93
N TYR A 284 -13.83 -27.43 -25.29
CA TYR A 284 -13.41 -28.30 -26.39
C TYR A 284 -13.43 -27.56 -27.73
N ASN A 285 -14.55 -26.92 -28.08
CA ASN A 285 -14.68 -26.17 -29.33
C ASN A 285 -13.68 -25.00 -29.42
N LYS A 286 -13.34 -24.33 -28.31
CA LYS A 286 -12.31 -23.27 -28.34
C LYS A 286 -10.88 -23.83 -28.49
N TYR A 287 -10.48 -24.87 -27.78
CA TYR A 287 -9.05 -25.23 -27.64
C TYR A 287 -8.65 -26.60 -28.18
N LEU A 288 -9.57 -27.55 -28.37
CA LEU A 288 -9.29 -28.96 -28.70
C LEU A 288 -9.84 -29.39 -30.07
N GLN A 289 -10.65 -28.55 -30.72
CA GLN A 289 -11.13 -28.76 -32.08
C GLN A 289 -10.11 -28.22 -33.10
N GLU A 290 -9.69 -29.05 -34.06
CA GLU A 290 -8.57 -28.76 -34.98
C GLU A 290 -8.75 -27.53 -35.87
N ASN A 291 -10.00 -27.16 -36.16
CA ASN A 291 -10.38 -26.00 -36.96
C ASN A 291 -10.45 -24.69 -36.16
N SER A 292 -10.20 -24.72 -34.86
CA SER A 292 -10.32 -23.54 -33.99
C SER A 292 -9.06 -22.68 -34.01
N GLU A 293 -9.23 -21.36 -34.07
CA GLU A 293 -8.14 -20.38 -33.95
C GLU A 293 -7.30 -20.60 -32.68
N ASN A 294 -7.92 -21.10 -31.62
CA ASN A 294 -7.27 -21.31 -30.32
C ASN A 294 -6.83 -22.77 -30.08
N TYR A 295 -6.76 -23.60 -31.12
CA TYR A 295 -6.35 -25.01 -31.04
C TYR A 295 -4.93 -25.19 -30.46
N ILE A 296 -4.81 -26.04 -29.44
CA ILE A 296 -3.55 -26.28 -28.69
C ILE A 296 -2.79 -27.55 -29.13
N ASN A 297 -3.20 -28.18 -30.24
CA ASN A 297 -2.62 -29.45 -30.72
C ASN A 297 -2.63 -30.56 -29.64
N LEU A 298 -3.79 -30.76 -29.01
CA LEU A 298 -4.11 -31.85 -28.09
C LEU A 298 -5.55 -32.29 -28.32
N THR A 299 -5.87 -33.56 -28.08
CA THR A 299 -7.18 -34.16 -28.37
C THR A 299 -7.67 -35.03 -27.21
N ILE A 300 -9.00 -35.20 -27.12
CA ILE A 300 -9.67 -36.16 -26.23
C ILE A 300 -10.31 -37.23 -27.11
N GLN A 301 -10.04 -38.50 -26.83
CA GLN A 301 -10.69 -39.62 -27.50
C GLN A 301 -12.14 -39.75 -27.05
N ASN A 302 -13.05 -40.04 -28.01
CA ASN A 302 -14.47 -40.30 -27.76
C ASN A 302 -15.22 -39.13 -27.06
N PHE A 303 -14.83 -37.87 -27.33
CA PHE A 303 -15.41 -36.71 -26.66
C PHE A 303 -16.93 -36.58 -26.85
N ASP A 304 -17.45 -36.92 -28.03
CA ASP A 304 -18.89 -36.93 -28.31
C ASP A 304 -19.63 -37.87 -27.35
N SER A 305 -19.12 -39.09 -27.14
CA SER A 305 -19.64 -40.06 -26.17
C SER A 305 -19.44 -39.66 -24.70
N ILE A 306 -18.70 -38.58 -24.42
CA ILE A 306 -18.63 -37.93 -23.10
C ILE A 306 -19.68 -36.82 -22.99
N LEU A 307 -19.93 -36.06 -24.07
CA LEU A 307 -21.04 -35.12 -24.12
C LEU A 307 -22.41 -35.81 -24.09
N GLU A 308 -22.57 -36.98 -24.69
CA GLU A 308 -23.83 -37.76 -24.65
C GLU A 308 -24.22 -38.19 -23.22
N GLN A 309 -23.26 -38.28 -22.29
CA GLN A 309 -23.53 -38.73 -20.92
C GLN A 309 -24.44 -37.74 -20.15
N PRO A 310 -25.30 -38.25 -19.25
CA PRO A 310 -26.21 -37.40 -18.45
C PRO A 310 -25.47 -36.58 -17.38
N ASN A 311 -24.23 -36.93 -17.05
CA ASN A 311 -23.39 -36.19 -16.09
C ASN A 311 -21.95 -36.14 -16.61
N VAL A 312 -21.50 -34.98 -17.11
CA VAL A 312 -20.11 -34.77 -17.50
C VAL A 312 -19.23 -34.71 -16.24
N SER A 313 -18.10 -35.40 -16.24
CA SER A 313 -17.13 -35.37 -15.13
C SER A 313 -16.32 -34.07 -15.11
N LYS A 314 -16.06 -33.52 -13.91
CA LYS A 314 -15.14 -32.39 -13.71
C LYS A 314 -13.68 -32.71 -14.10
N ASN A 315 -13.35 -34.00 -14.20
CA ASN A 315 -12.01 -34.50 -14.50
C ASN A 315 -11.82 -34.84 -15.98
N VAL A 316 -12.80 -34.55 -16.85
CA VAL A 316 -12.76 -34.86 -18.31
C VAL A 316 -11.53 -34.31 -19.03
N PHE A 317 -10.98 -33.20 -18.55
CA PHE A 317 -9.79 -32.56 -19.12
C PHE A 317 -8.46 -32.96 -18.44
N ASP A 318 -8.44 -33.79 -17.39
CA ASP A 318 -7.24 -33.97 -16.56
C ASP A 318 -6.05 -34.60 -17.31
N GLU A 319 -6.28 -35.55 -18.22
CA GLU A 319 -5.23 -36.12 -19.10
C GLU A 319 -4.71 -35.08 -20.12
N VAL A 320 -5.56 -34.15 -20.57
CA VAL A 320 -5.12 -33.03 -21.41
C VAL A 320 -4.29 -32.05 -20.59
N ILE A 321 -4.74 -31.71 -19.38
CA ILE A 321 -4.00 -30.83 -18.44
C ILE A 321 -2.65 -31.41 -18.07
N LYS A 322 -2.54 -32.74 -17.87
CA LYS A 322 -1.26 -33.43 -17.68
C LYS A 322 -0.30 -33.16 -18.84
N ARG A 323 -0.76 -33.33 -20.08
CA ARG A 323 0.03 -33.04 -21.30
C ARG A 323 0.33 -31.55 -21.50
N VAL A 324 -0.53 -30.66 -21.01
CA VAL A 324 -0.27 -29.21 -21.00
C VAL A 324 0.85 -28.89 -20.01
N CYS A 325 0.83 -29.43 -18.79
CA CYS A 325 1.96 -29.30 -17.86
C CYS A 325 3.25 -29.83 -18.48
N GLU A 326 3.25 -31.07 -18.99
CA GLU A 326 4.40 -31.73 -19.64
C GLU A 326 5.00 -30.91 -20.80
N ARG A 327 4.18 -30.16 -21.55
CA ARG A 327 4.66 -29.23 -22.60
C ARG A 327 5.16 -27.89 -22.06
N MET A 328 4.71 -27.46 -20.90
CA MET A 328 5.03 -26.16 -20.30
C MET A 328 6.17 -26.22 -19.27
N GLU A 329 6.53 -27.38 -18.72
CA GLU A 329 7.68 -27.45 -17.79
C GLU A 329 9.01 -26.94 -18.41
N PRO A 330 9.36 -27.17 -19.70
CA PRO A 330 10.54 -26.54 -20.31
C PRO A 330 10.45 -25.01 -20.40
N VAL A 331 9.24 -24.45 -20.47
CA VAL A 331 9.00 -22.99 -20.42
C VAL A 331 9.16 -22.47 -18.98
N VAL A 332 8.78 -23.28 -17.98
CA VAL A 332 9.01 -23.01 -16.56
C VAL A 332 10.50 -23.04 -16.21
N GLU A 333 11.26 -24.03 -16.71
CA GLU A 333 12.73 -24.07 -16.58
C GLU A 333 13.37 -22.80 -17.15
N GLY A 334 12.93 -22.35 -18.33
CA GLY A 334 13.37 -21.06 -18.90
C GLY A 334 12.95 -19.84 -18.07
N PHE A 335 11.74 -19.83 -17.53
CA PHE A 335 11.21 -18.74 -16.71
C PHE A 335 11.95 -18.60 -15.38
N ILE A 336 12.38 -19.69 -14.75
CA ILE A 336 13.16 -19.68 -13.50
C ILE A 336 14.50 -18.94 -13.69
N GLY A 337 15.10 -19.02 -14.88
CA GLY A 337 16.30 -18.24 -15.23
C GLY A 337 16.05 -16.76 -15.60
N SER A 338 14.79 -16.29 -15.55
CA SER A 338 14.41 -14.95 -16.03
C SER A 338 14.46 -13.86 -14.95
N GLU A 339 14.53 -12.60 -15.39
CA GLU A 339 14.47 -11.45 -14.48
C GLU A 339 13.12 -11.32 -13.76
N GLY A 340 12.03 -11.80 -14.38
CA GLY A 340 10.70 -11.80 -13.78
C GLY A 340 10.61 -12.78 -12.60
N PHE A 341 11.23 -13.96 -12.71
CA PHE A 341 11.30 -14.91 -11.61
C PHE A 341 12.23 -14.41 -10.50
N ARG A 342 13.42 -13.90 -10.86
CA ARG A 342 14.36 -13.30 -9.90
C ARG A 342 13.72 -12.16 -9.12
N GLY A 343 12.90 -11.32 -9.76
CA GLY A 343 12.14 -10.26 -9.08
C GLY A 343 11.14 -10.80 -8.03
N LEU A 344 10.54 -11.96 -8.26
CA LEU A 344 9.66 -12.62 -7.28
C LEU A 344 10.46 -13.24 -6.11
N GLU A 345 11.68 -13.72 -6.36
CA GLU A 345 12.60 -14.16 -5.31
C GLU A 345 13.13 -12.98 -4.47
N GLU A 346 13.49 -11.87 -5.11
CA GLU A 346 13.89 -10.61 -4.44
C GLU A 346 12.73 -10.07 -3.57
N GLU A 347 11.49 -10.07 -4.08
CA GLU A 347 10.30 -9.70 -3.31
C GLU A 347 10.05 -10.66 -2.13
N LEU A 348 10.33 -11.95 -2.30
CA LEU A 348 10.23 -12.94 -1.22
C LEU A 348 11.35 -12.81 -0.18
N GLU A 349 12.58 -12.48 -0.55
CA GLU A 349 13.66 -12.13 0.39
C GLU A 349 13.22 -10.91 1.23
N VAL A 350 12.72 -9.87 0.55
CA VAL A 350 12.17 -8.68 1.20
C VAL A 350 11.03 -9.04 2.16
N MET A 351 10.07 -9.87 1.75
CA MET A 351 8.98 -10.34 2.64
C MET A 351 9.47 -11.22 3.80
N ASN A 352 10.61 -11.90 3.68
CA ASN A 352 11.21 -12.63 4.80
C ASN A 352 11.95 -11.70 5.76
N VAL A 353 12.66 -10.68 5.27
CA VAL A 353 13.22 -9.61 6.11
C VAL A 353 12.09 -8.95 6.91
N ARG A 354 10.98 -8.55 6.24
CA ARG A 354 9.81 -7.91 6.88
C ARG A 354 9.27 -8.61 8.12
N LEU A 355 9.32 -9.94 8.20
CA LEU A 355 8.78 -10.72 9.33
C LEU A 355 9.86 -11.26 10.28
N GLY A 356 11.14 -11.23 9.88
CA GLY A 356 12.25 -11.30 10.85
C GLY A 356 12.29 -10.08 11.79
N VAL A 357 11.54 -9.02 11.48
CA VAL A 357 11.52 -7.76 12.22
C VAL A 357 10.67 -7.79 13.49
N GLU A 358 9.87 -8.84 13.69
CA GLU A 358 9.15 -9.11 14.95
C GLU A 358 10.09 -9.26 16.17
N GLY A 359 11.43 -9.28 15.98
CA GLY A 359 12.45 -9.12 17.03
C GLY A 359 13.52 -8.04 16.79
N LEU A 360 13.40 -7.17 15.77
CA LEU A 360 14.47 -6.23 15.38
C LEU A 360 14.43 -4.87 16.07
N GLY A 361 13.33 -4.46 16.73
CA GLY A 361 13.32 -3.26 17.58
C GLY A 361 14.31 -3.35 18.77
N VAL A 362 14.76 -4.55 19.10
CA VAL A 362 15.90 -4.80 19.99
C VAL A 362 17.20 -4.90 19.17
N LYS A 363 17.25 -5.82 18.19
CA LYS A 363 18.49 -6.18 17.48
C LYS A 363 19.09 -5.09 16.59
N VAL A 364 18.32 -4.19 15.97
CA VAL A 364 18.89 -3.09 15.15
C VAL A 364 19.72 -2.16 16.03
N LYS A 365 19.25 -1.87 17.25
CA LYS A 365 20.00 -1.08 18.22
C LYS A 365 21.24 -1.84 18.71
N GLU A 366 21.17 -3.15 18.90
CA GLU A 366 22.33 -3.99 19.25
C GLU A 366 23.40 -4.03 18.12
N GLU A 367 23.00 -4.18 16.85
CA GLU A 367 23.95 -4.22 15.72
C GLU A 367 24.58 -2.85 15.44
N LEU A 368 23.80 -1.77 15.49
CA LEU A 368 24.31 -0.40 15.30
C LEU A 368 25.24 0.03 16.46
N GLN A 369 24.96 -0.38 17.70
CA GLN A 369 25.85 -0.12 18.84
C GLN A 369 27.07 -1.08 18.86
N GLY A 370 26.91 -2.30 18.37
CA GLY A 370 27.97 -3.32 18.28
C GLY A 370 29.07 -3.00 17.27
N GLY A 371 28.79 -2.22 16.24
CA GLY A 371 29.78 -1.80 15.22
C GLY A 371 30.91 -0.89 15.74
N GLY A 372 30.82 -0.40 16.98
CA GLY A 372 31.71 0.61 17.58
C GLY A 372 33.16 0.20 17.89
N LYS A 373 33.75 -0.78 17.19
CA LYS A 373 35.18 -1.16 17.32
C LYS A 373 35.87 -1.49 16.00
N ILE A 374 35.86 -0.54 15.06
CA ILE A 374 36.95 -0.47 14.08
C ILE A 374 38.20 -0.02 14.85
N GLY A 375 39.18 -0.91 14.98
CA GLY A 375 40.42 -0.61 15.70
C GLY A 375 41.28 0.40 14.95
N ALA A 376 41.75 1.44 15.64
CA ALA A 376 42.83 2.28 15.15
C ALA A 376 44.17 1.56 15.36
N CYS A 377 44.80 1.20 14.25
CA CYS A 377 46.17 0.70 14.13
C CYS A 377 46.84 1.41 12.95
#